data_AF-A0A5N5WS45-F1
#
_entry.id   AF-A0A5N5WS45-F1
#
_cell.length_a   1.000
_cell.length_b   1.000
_cell.length_c   1.000
_cell.angle_alpha   90.00
_cell.angle_beta   90.00
_cell.angle_gamma   90.00
#
_symmetry.space_group_name_H-M   'P 1'
#
loop_
_entity.id
_entity.type
_entity.pdbx_description
1 polymer ?
#
loop_
_entity_poly.entity_id
_entity_poly.type
_entity_poly.pdbx_seq_one_letter_code
_entity_poly.pdbx_strand_id
1 'polypeptide(L)'
;MAKPILLQKGIALTHDKDDHVVPLYDTDVLICDSIITAVGKDLQATLNREADILDCRGKIVSPGYIDTHHHLWQTQLKGRHAEEGLVAYMVTGNMMSYAYSPSDIYWGQLSGCLEALNAGTTTVLDHSHAGYTPEHVYAAIDATTHSGIRSIFAYAIPVRMSKWDQSCCTVSEELIPEWAFPQIEELASTFNSSALSHRVEIGFGFDWWFLLKEVCLGIFRSLRKSGIRLITSHVGRTGFQGMQTDVSKMESYGVLRAPYHPLEKRPELPFFVLSHCNGYTNAELSILCKTGTSISSTPETESQMGIGYPVALHPCLNGAQPAKVGLGIDCHSIVPSNLLLQARTLLLLARLEPNSHITATGKFPTWNVRNTSEDVFNIATIRGARSLGLDKDIGSIEIGKKADIVIFDTAKSVSMLSAVEYDHLVAIIRFSEAADIETVIVDVIIRKQGGKLVDVETRNSDGSFTPWQDVARRVKQSQEGIQGRINKLNIKKGKEALFETFRTDEATLVDATI
;
A
#
# COMPACT_ATOMS: atom_id res chain seq x y z
N MET A 1 7.87 -11.94 28.92
CA MET A 1 8.57 -11.28 27.80
C MET A 1 8.81 -12.32 26.72
N ALA A 2 8.56 -11.98 25.46
CA ALA A 2 8.84 -12.89 24.36
C ALA A 2 10.35 -13.17 24.26
N LYS A 3 10.71 -14.31 23.68
CA LYS A 3 12.12 -14.65 23.42
C LYS A 3 12.69 -13.64 22.42
N PRO A 4 13.90 -13.07 22.63
CA PRO A 4 14.54 -12.21 21.64
C PRO A 4 14.79 -12.97 20.34
N ILE A 5 14.82 -12.27 19.22
CA ILE A 5 15.25 -12.81 17.93
C ILE A 5 16.61 -12.20 17.60
N LEU A 6 17.60 -13.03 17.28
CA LEU A 6 18.92 -12.60 16.86
C LEU A 6 19.15 -13.03 15.41
N LEU A 7 19.21 -12.06 14.50
CA LEU A 7 19.65 -12.27 13.12
C LEU A 7 21.17 -12.21 13.11
N GLN A 8 21.84 -13.29 12.72
CA GLN A 8 23.31 -13.38 12.84
C GLN A 8 24.04 -13.27 11.51
N LYS A 9 25.11 -12.46 11.49
CA LYS A 9 26.10 -12.42 10.41
C LYS A 9 25.50 -12.19 9.02
N GLY A 10 24.48 -11.35 8.93
CA GLY A 10 23.88 -10.94 7.66
C GLY A 10 24.56 -9.72 7.03
N ILE A 11 24.13 -9.36 5.83
CA ILE A 11 24.41 -8.06 5.22
C ILE A 11 23.23 -7.15 5.56
N ALA A 12 23.37 -6.35 6.62
CA ALA A 12 22.29 -5.46 7.08
C ALA A 12 22.29 -4.16 6.27
N LEU A 13 21.17 -3.86 5.62
CA LEU A 13 20.97 -2.61 4.89
C LEU A 13 20.48 -1.52 5.85
N THR A 14 21.38 -0.61 6.19
CA THR A 14 21.09 0.56 7.06
C THR A 14 21.04 1.84 6.23
N HIS A 15 20.53 2.93 6.80
CA HIS A 15 20.52 4.25 6.15
C HIS A 15 21.44 5.20 6.90
N ASP A 16 22.17 6.05 6.16
CA ASP A 16 22.85 7.20 6.76
C ASP A 16 21.89 8.40 6.94
N LYS A 17 22.42 9.52 7.43
CA LYS A 17 21.64 10.75 7.69
C LYS A 17 21.02 11.39 6.44
N ASP A 18 21.54 11.08 5.26
CA ASP A 18 21.12 11.63 3.97
C ASP A 18 20.32 10.59 3.16
N ASP A 19 19.90 9.50 3.81
CA ASP A 19 19.18 8.35 3.26
C ASP A 19 19.95 7.50 2.24
N HIS A 20 21.28 7.60 2.19
CA HIS A 20 22.05 6.61 1.44
C HIS A 20 22.07 5.29 2.19
N VAL A 21 21.90 4.19 1.46
CA VAL A 21 21.92 2.86 2.03
C VAL A 21 23.36 2.42 2.21
N VAL A 22 23.69 2.05 3.44
CA VAL A 22 25.01 1.55 3.83
C VAL A 22 24.88 0.07 4.19
N PRO A 23 25.44 -0.85 3.38
CA PRO A 23 25.49 -2.27 3.70
C PRO A 23 26.53 -2.55 4.79
N LEU A 24 26.09 -3.14 5.89
CA LEU A 24 26.95 -3.62 6.98
C LEU A 24 27.12 -5.14 6.87
N TYR A 25 28.32 -5.59 6.51
CA TYR A 25 28.64 -7.00 6.31
C TYR A 25 28.83 -7.74 7.63
N ASP A 26 28.58 -9.06 7.65
CA ASP A 26 28.74 -9.94 8.82
C ASP A 26 28.12 -9.38 10.10
N THR A 27 26.97 -8.72 9.99
CA THR A 27 26.36 -7.92 11.06
C THR A 27 25.20 -8.67 11.70
N ASP A 28 25.13 -8.57 13.03
CA ASP A 28 24.05 -9.08 13.86
C ASP A 28 23.01 -7.99 14.10
N VAL A 29 21.73 -8.38 14.13
CA VAL A 29 20.59 -7.51 14.49
C VAL A 29 19.79 -8.20 15.59
N LEU A 30 19.72 -7.56 16.76
CA LEU A 30 19.03 -8.07 17.95
C LEU A 30 17.66 -7.39 18.12
N ILE A 31 16.61 -8.20 18.19
CA ILE A 31 15.22 -7.78 18.34
C ILE A 31 14.72 -8.22 19.71
N CYS A 32 14.23 -7.28 20.52
CA CYS A 32 13.57 -7.53 21.79
C CYS A 32 12.23 -6.80 21.83
N ASP A 33 11.16 -7.52 22.20
CA ASP A 33 9.81 -6.95 22.36
C ASP A 33 9.40 -6.05 21.19
N SER A 34 9.63 -6.56 19.96
CA SER A 34 9.35 -5.91 18.67
C SER A 34 10.26 -4.76 18.26
N ILE A 35 11.26 -4.41 19.06
CA ILE A 35 12.18 -3.31 18.80
C ILE A 35 13.57 -3.84 18.45
N ILE A 36 14.21 -3.23 17.45
CA ILE A 36 15.64 -3.41 17.16
C ILE A 36 16.42 -2.74 18.30
N THR A 37 17.05 -3.55 19.15
CA THR A 37 17.74 -3.07 20.35
C THR A 37 19.24 -2.94 20.19
N ALA A 38 19.83 -3.67 19.24
CA ALA A 38 21.24 -3.54 18.89
C ALA A 38 21.48 -3.97 17.44
N VAL A 39 22.44 -3.29 16.80
CA VAL A 39 22.99 -3.63 15.47
C VAL A 39 24.51 -3.59 15.62
N GLY A 40 25.20 -4.68 15.28
CA GLY A 40 26.63 -4.77 15.55
C GLY A 40 27.22 -6.15 15.30
N LYS A 41 28.28 -6.50 16.04
CA LYS A 41 28.98 -7.79 15.93
C LYS A 41 28.86 -8.56 17.24
N ASP A 42 28.86 -9.89 17.13
CA ASP A 42 28.93 -10.82 18.25
C ASP A 42 27.89 -10.54 19.35
N LEU A 43 26.68 -10.13 18.94
CA LEU A 43 25.63 -9.70 19.87
C LEU A 43 25.09 -10.86 20.71
N GLN A 44 25.29 -12.11 20.27
CA GLN A 44 24.94 -13.29 21.06
C GLN A 44 25.62 -13.30 22.44
N ALA A 45 26.85 -12.81 22.54
CA ALA A 45 27.57 -12.75 23.81
C ALA A 45 26.97 -11.74 24.80
N THR A 46 26.15 -10.81 24.32
CA THR A 46 25.48 -9.79 25.14
C THR A 46 24.14 -10.26 25.71
N LEU A 47 23.64 -11.41 25.25
CA LEU A 47 22.35 -11.94 25.68
C LEU A 47 22.42 -12.46 27.12
N ASN A 48 21.46 -12.02 27.94
CA ASN A 48 21.26 -12.50 29.31
C ASN A 48 20.17 -13.58 29.43
N ARG A 49 19.59 -13.99 28.30
CA ARG A 49 18.54 -15.02 28.18
C ARG A 49 18.63 -15.70 26.81
N GLU A 50 18.00 -16.86 26.68
CA GLU A 50 17.93 -17.58 25.42
C GLU A 50 17.24 -16.73 24.33
N ALA A 51 17.76 -16.77 23.09
CA ALA A 51 17.21 -16.07 21.91
C ALA A 51 16.96 -17.05 20.77
N ASP A 52 15.99 -16.76 19.91
CA ASP A 52 15.81 -17.46 18.64
C ASP A 52 16.82 -16.92 17.64
N ILE A 53 17.72 -17.80 17.21
CA ILE A 53 18.85 -17.44 16.36
C ILE A 53 18.52 -17.78 14.91
N LEU A 54 18.55 -16.77 14.04
CA LEU A 54 18.40 -16.93 12.59
C LEU A 54 19.75 -16.66 11.92
N ASP A 55 20.33 -17.70 11.32
CA ASP A 55 21.57 -17.58 10.56
C ASP A 55 21.33 -16.84 9.24
N CYS A 56 21.94 -15.65 9.13
CA CYS A 56 21.84 -14.77 7.98
C CYS A 56 23.15 -14.72 7.16
N ARG A 57 24.10 -15.64 7.36
CA ARG A 57 25.30 -15.73 6.52
C ARG A 57 24.92 -15.90 5.05
N GLY A 58 25.49 -15.07 4.18
CA GLY A 58 25.19 -15.07 2.74
C GLY A 58 23.75 -14.63 2.43
N LYS A 59 23.12 -13.86 3.33
CA LYS A 59 21.78 -13.29 3.18
C LYS A 59 21.81 -11.78 3.39
N ILE A 60 20.87 -11.09 2.74
CA ILE A 60 20.66 -9.65 2.93
C ILE A 60 19.52 -9.46 3.94
N VAL A 61 19.74 -8.61 4.94
CA VAL A 61 18.73 -8.19 5.92
C VAL A 61 18.29 -6.77 5.56
N SER A 62 17.09 -6.65 5.01
CA SER A 62 16.48 -5.40 4.54
C SER A 62 15.39 -4.93 5.50
N PRO A 63 15.13 -3.61 5.61
CA PRO A 63 13.85 -3.13 6.09
C PRO A 63 12.69 -3.74 5.29
N GLY A 64 11.55 -3.93 5.94
CA GLY A 64 10.32 -4.33 5.27
C GLY A 64 9.74 -3.24 4.37
N TYR A 65 9.04 -3.67 3.33
CA TYR A 65 8.52 -2.76 2.31
C TYR A 65 7.18 -2.15 2.72
N ILE A 66 6.96 -0.90 2.32
CA ILE A 66 5.85 -0.07 2.76
C ILE A 66 5.01 0.33 1.56
N ASP A 67 3.86 -0.32 1.43
CA ASP A 67 2.85 0.01 0.44
C ASP A 67 1.99 1.18 0.94
N THR A 68 2.04 2.31 0.24
CA THR A 68 1.29 3.51 0.61
C THR A 68 -0.08 3.62 -0.04
N HIS A 69 -0.53 2.64 -0.82
CA HIS A 69 -1.88 2.58 -1.36
C HIS A 69 -2.23 1.20 -1.94
N HIS A 70 -3.22 0.52 -1.36
CA HIS A 70 -3.65 -0.81 -1.79
C HIS A 70 -5.15 -1.05 -1.55
N HIS A 71 -5.80 -1.86 -2.40
CA HIS A 71 -7.15 -2.41 -2.20
C HIS A 71 -7.11 -3.93 -1.91
N LEU A 72 -6.76 -4.32 -0.67
CA LEU A 72 -6.41 -5.70 -0.31
C LEU A 72 -7.54 -6.73 -0.51
N TRP A 73 -8.80 -6.32 -0.36
CA TRP A 73 -9.96 -7.21 -0.42
C TRP A 73 -10.21 -7.83 -1.81
N GLN A 74 -9.61 -7.29 -2.87
CA GLN A 74 -9.94 -7.63 -4.26
C GLN A 74 -9.36 -8.95 -4.77
N THR A 75 -8.72 -9.75 -3.90
CA THR A 75 -8.01 -10.97 -4.30
C THR A 75 -8.84 -11.91 -5.19
N GLN A 76 -10.13 -12.14 -4.88
CA GLN A 76 -10.99 -13.03 -5.66
C GLN A 76 -11.30 -12.53 -7.09
N LEU A 77 -11.03 -11.26 -7.39
CA LEU A 77 -11.22 -10.68 -8.73
C LEU A 77 -10.01 -10.86 -9.65
N LYS A 78 -8.89 -11.39 -9.13
CA LYS A 78 -7.69 -11.63 -9.94
C LYS A 78 -7.96 -12.48 -11.16
N GLY A 79 -7.30 -12.11 -12.27
CA GLY A 79 -7.41 -12.78 -13.57
C GLY A 79 -8.58 -12.28 -14.44
N ARG A 80 -9.33 -11.27 -14.00
CA ARG A 80 -10.49 -10.74 -14.73
C ARG A 80 -10.25 -9.39 -15.41
N HIS A 81 -9.40 -8.56 -14.81
CA HIS A 81 -9.32 -7.13 -15.13
C HIS A 81 -7.96 -6.73 -15.75
N ALA A 82 -7.10 -7.70 -16.07
CA ALA A 82 -5.75 -7.46 -16.56
C ALA A 82 -5.68 -6.69 -17.89
N GLU A 83 -6.77 -6.71 -18.68
CA GLU A 83 -6.86 -6.04 -19.98
C GLU A 83 -7.82 -4.83 -19.95
N GLU A 84 -8.28 -4.42 -18.78
CA GLU A 84 -9.26 -3.34 -18.64
C GLU A 84 -8.59 -1.99 -18.36
N GLY A 85 -9.06 -0.95 -19.06
CA GLY A 85 -8.84 0.44 -18.67
C GLY A 85 -9.69 0.84 -17.46
N LEU A 86 -9.38 1.98 -16.83
CA LEU A 86 -10.00 2.44 -15.58
C LEU A 86 -11.54 2.39 -15.63
N VAL A 87 -12.15 2.90 -16.70
CA VAL A 87 -13.62 2.99 -16.83
C VAL A 87 -14.28 1.61 -16.83
N ALA A 88 -13.69 0.62 -17.50
CA ALA A 88 -14.22 -0.73 -17.50
C ALA A 88 -14.09 -1.36 -16.11
N TYR A 89 -12.90 -1.25 -15.51
CA TYR A 89 -12.59 -1.73 -14.17
C TYR A 89 -13.52 -1.13 -13.09
N MET A 90 -13.89 0.15 -13.20
CA MET A 90 -14.80 0.77 -12.22
C MET A 90 -16.10 -0.02 -12.06
N VAL A 91 -16.67 -0.50 -13.17
CA VAL A 91 -17.92 -1.27 -13.15
C VAL A 91 -17.67 -2.72 -12.77
N THR A 92 -16.70 -3.38 -13.42
CA THR A 92 -16.52 -4.84 -13.33
C THR A 92 -15.65 -5.27 -12.16
N GLY A 93 -14.89 -4.36 -11.56
CA GLY A 93 -13.99 -4.57 -10.43
C GLY A 93 -14.37 -3.76 -9.19
N ASN A 94 -14.23 -2.43 -9.23
CA ASN A 94 -14.42 -1.55 -8.06
C ASN A 94 -15.84 -1.67 -7.46
N MET A 95 -16.88 -1.52 -8.28
CA MET A 95 -18.28 -1.61 -7.84
C MET A 95 -18.72 -3.04 -7.44
N MET A 96 -17.90 -4.07 -7.69
CA MET A 96 -18.26 -5.45 -7.35
C MET A 96 -18.23 -5.75 -5.86
N SER A 97 -17.78 -4.83 -5.00
CA SER A 97 -17.99 -4.91 -3.55
C SER A 97 -19.48 -5.13 -3.20
N TYR A 98 -20.42 -4.70 -4.05
CA TYR A 98 -21.86 -5.01 -3.95
C TYR A 98 -22.16 -6.52 -3.89
N ALA A 99 -21.37 -7.34 -4.57
CA ALA A 99 -21.57 -8.78 -4.66
C ALA A 99 -20.85 -9.56 -3.54
N TYR A 100 -20.23 -8.89 -2.57
CA TYR A 100 -19.49 -9.56 -1.49
C TYR A 100 -20.37 -9.69 -0.25
N SER A 101 -20.23 -10.80 0.45
CA SER A 101 -20.70 -10.94 1.83
C SER A 101 -19.56 -10.60 2.81
N PRO A 102 -19.86 -10.40 4.11
CA PRO A 102 -18.82 -10.22 5.12
C PRO A 102 -17.79 -11.36 5.13
N SER A 103 -18.23 -12.61 4.93
CA SER A 103 -17.30 -13.75 4.87
C SER A 103 -16.39 -13.70 3.64
N ASP A 104 -16.87 -13.17 2.51
CA ASP A 104 -16.07 -13.04 1.30
C ASP A 104 -14.98 -11.99 1.48
N ILE A 105 -15.33 -10.87 2.12
CA ILE A 105 -14.37 -9.82 2.48
C ILE A 105 -13.29 -10.36 3.41
N TYR A 106 -13.65 -11.14 4.43
CA TYR A 106 -12.66 -11.74 5.32
C TYR A 106 -11.60 -12.55 4.56
N TRP A 107 -12.02 -13.49 3.71
CA TRP A 107 -11.08 -14.36 2.99
C TRP A 107 -10.28 -13.60 1.92
N GLY A 108 -10.91 -12.64 1.24
CA GLY A 108 -10.24 -11.80 0.24
C GLY A 108 -9.16 -10.93 0.86
N GLN A 109 -9.51 -10.22 1.93
CA GLN A 109 -8.59 -9.37 2.69
C GLN A 109 -7.43 -10.19 3.29
N LEU A 110 -7.72 -11.33 3.92
CA LEU A 110 -6.69 -12.17 4.53
C LEU A 110 -5.71 -12.67 3.47
N SER A 111 -6.23 -13.19 2.36
CA SER A 111 -5.38 -13.65 1.25
C SER A 111 -4.56 -12.51 0.67
N GLY A 112 -5.14 -11.31 0.56
CA GLY A 112 -4.44 -10.14 0.05
C GLY A 112 -3.25 -9.75 0.92
N CYS A 113 -3.47 -9.72 2.25
CA CYS A 113 -2.42 -9.44 3.24
C CYS A 113 -1.30 -10.49 3.18
N LEU A 114 -1.67 -11.78 3.07
CA LEU A 114 -0.69 -12.87 3.02
C LEU A 114 0.14 -12.86 1.73
N GLU A 115 -0.44 -12.44 0.60
CA GLU A 115 0.32 -12.25 -0.63
C GLU A 115 1.34 -11.10 -0.49
N ALA A 116 0.91 -9.97 0.10
CA ALA A 116 1.80 -8.84 0.38
C ALA A 116 2.98 -9.25 1.28
N LEU A 117 2.70 -9.95 2.38
CA LEU A 117 3.70 -10.50 3.29
C LEU A 117 4.63 -11.50 2.58
N ASN A 118 4.10 -12.36 1.70
CA ASN A 118 4.91 -13.32 0.94
C ASN A 118 5.93 -12.63 0.02
N ALA A 119 5.61 -11.43 -0.47
CA ALA A 119 6.46 -10.59 -1.31
C ALA A 119 7.28 -9.54 -0.52
N GLY A 120 7.26 -9.58 0.82
CA GLY A 120 8.09 -8.72 1.67
C GLY A 120 7.47 -7.37 2.05
N THR A 121 6.22 -7.10 1.66
CA THR A 121 5.49 -5.92 2.16
C THR A 121 5.08 -6.18 3.61
N THR A 122 5.58 -5.35 4.53
CA THR A 122 5.30 -5.46 5.97
C THR A 122 4.29 -4.44 6.46
N THR A 123 4.15 -3.31 5.75
CA THR A 123 3.22 -2.23 6.07
C THR A 123 2.38 -1.85 4.85
N VAL A 124 1.07 -1.67 5.05
CA VAL A 124 0.13 -1.25 3.98
C VAL A 124 -0.76 -0.10 4.46
N LEU A 125 -0.95 0.91 3.62
CA LEU A 125 -2.09 1.82 3.71
C LEU A 125 -3.23 1.26 2.84
N ASP A 126 -4.19 0.61 3.48
CA ASP A 126 -5.30 -0.07 2.82
C ASP A 126 -6.45 0.91 2.59
N HIS A 127 -6.70 1.28 1.34
CA HIS A 127 -7.86 2.07 0.95
C HIS A 127 -9.07 1.14 0.85
N SER A 128 -9.70 0.86 2.00
CA SER A 128 -10.62 -0.25 2.19
C SER A 128 -12.06 0.10 1.83
N HIS A 129 -12.35 0.17 0.53
CA HIS A 129 -13.68 0.52 -0.01
C HIS A 129 -14.62 -0.70 -0.17
N ALA A 130 -14.65 -1.60 0.81
CA ALA A 130 -15.43 -2.83 0.76
C ALA A 130 -16.63 -2.87 1.73
N GLY A 131 -16.84 -1.80 2.50
CA GLY A 131 -17.86 -1.74 3.54
C GLY A 131 -19.28 -1.50 3.01
N TYR A 132 -20.09 -2.56 2.85
CA TYR A 132 -21.53 -2.45 2.55
C TYR A 132 -22.42 -2.45 3.80
N THR A 133 -21.95 -3.07 4.88
CA THR A 133 -22.56 -3.12 6.23
C THR A 133 -21.44 -3.10 7.29
N PRO A 134 -21.75 -2.84 8.58
CA PRO A 134 -20.76 -2.89 9.65
C PRO A 134 -19.95 -4.21 9.69
N GLU A 135 -20.61 -5.35 9.41
CA GLU A 135 -20.00 -6.68 9.45
C GLU A 135 -18.91 -6.87 8.38
N HIS A 136 -19.03 -6.17 7.24
CA HIS A 136 -17.98 -6.19 6.20
C HIS A 136 -16.70 -5.54 6.73
N VAL A 137 -16.82 -4.43 7.45
CA VAL A 137 -15.68 -3.71 8.00
C VAL A 137 -15.02 -4.54 9.10
N TYR A 138 -15.80 -5.08 10.04
CA TYR A 138 -15.26 -5.98 11.07
C TYR A 138 -14.58 -7.21 10.43
N ALA A 139 -15.13 -7.76 9.35
CA ALA A 139 -14.49 -8.85 8.61
C ALA A 139 -13.13 -8.48 8.02
N ALA A 140 -13.01 -7.29 7.42
CA ALA A 140 -11.74 -6.83 6.86
C ALA A 140 -10.70 -6.57 7.97
N ILE A 141 -11.09 -5.95 9.08
CA ILE A 141 -10.18 -5.64 10.19
C ILE A 141 -9.70 -6.93 10.88
N ASP A 142 -10.58 -7.91 11.10
CA ASP A 142 -10.18 -9.21 11.67
C ASP A 142 -9.19 -9.92 10.74
N ALA A 143 -9.46 -9.96 9.44
CA ALA A 143 -8.55 -10.55 8.45
C ALA A 143 -7.17 -9.85 8.46
N THR A 144 -7.16 -8.52 8.51
CA THR A 144 -5.93 -7.73 8.59
C THR A 144 -5.16 -8.04 9.87
N THR A 145 -5.84 -8.10 11.01
CA THR A 145 -5.24 -8.42 12.32
C THR A 145 -4.65 -9.83 12.34
N HIS A 146 -5.42 -10.82 11.89
CA HIS A 146 -5.02 -12.23 11.84
C HIS A 146 -3.83 -12.48 10.89
N SER A 147 -3.74 -11.73 9.79
CA SER A 147 -2.60 -11.83 8.87
C SER A 147 -1.27 -11.49 9.54
N GLY A 148 -1.27 -10.65 10.57
CA GLY A 148 -0.06 -10.16 11.23
C GLY A 148 0.67 -9.05 10.46
N ILE A 149 0.13 -8.53 9.36
CA ILE A 149 0.68 -7.36 8.67
C ILE A 149 0.53 -6.09 9.51
N ARG A 150 1.38 -5.09 9.28
CA ARG A 150 1.13 -3.72 9.76
C ARG A 150 0.23 -3.00 8.77
N SER A 151 -0.80 -2.31 9.25
CA SER A 151 -1.75 -1.64 8.39
C SER A 151 -2.22 -0.32 8.96
N ILE A 152 -2.33 0.70 8.10
CA ILE A 152 -3.27 1.79 8.31
C ILE A 152 -4.51 1.40 7.49
N PHE A 153 -5.51 0.87 8.16
CA PHE A 153 -6.79 0.49 7.56
C PHE A 153 -7.60 1.77 7.33
N ALA A 154 -7.52 2.32 6.12
CA ALA A 154 -8.27 3.50 5.77
C ALA A 154 -9.71 3.10 5.43
N TYR A 155 -10.59 3.29 6.41
CA TYR A 155 -12.01 3.04 6.27
C TYR A 155 -12.56 3.90 5.13
N ALA A 156 -13.01 3.28 4.04
CA ALA A 156 -13.57 3.99 2.89
C ALA A 156 -15.00 3.51 2.64
N ILE A 157 -15.90 4.46 2.42
CA ILE A 157 -17.30 4.16 2.10
C ILE A 157 -17.40 4.08 0.58
N PRO A 158 -17.69 2.89 0.01
CA PRO A 158 -17.80 2.75 -1.44
C PRO A 158 -19.03 3.49 -1.96
N VAL A 159 -19.09 3.70 -3.28
CA VAL A 159 -20.38 4.02 -3.92
C VAL A 159 -21.30 2.81 -3.74
N ARG A 160 -22.35 2.97 -2.93
CA ARG A 160 -23.26 1.88 -2.56
C ARG A 160 -24.41 1.80 -3.55
N MET A 161 -24.76 0.59 -3.96
CA MET A 161 -25.99 0.34 -4.71
C MET A 161 -27.11 -0.03 -3.73
N SER A 162 -28.26 0.63 -3.83
CA SER A 162 -29.48 0.22 -3.11
C SER A 162 -30.12 -1.00 -3.78
N LYS A 163 -29.95 -1.13 -5.09
CA LYS A 163 -30.39 -2.28 -5.87
C LYS A 163 -29.56 -2.44 -7.14
N TRP A 164 -29.09 -3.65 -7.41
CA TRP A 164 -28.53 -4.03 -8.71
C TRP A 164 -28.90 -5.47 -9.05
N ASP A 165 -29.60 -5.65 -10.17
CA ASP A 165 -30.02 -6.93 -10.73
C ASP A 165 -30.08 -6.87 -12.26
N GLN A 166 -30.79 -7.81 -12.91
CA GLN A 166 -30.96 -7.82 -14.36
C GLN A 166 -31.76 -6.63 -14.91
N SER A 167 -32.68 -6.08 -14.10
CA SER A 167 -33.64 -5.05 -14.49
C SER A 167 -33.10 -3.62 -14.27
N CYS A 168 -32.28 -3.40 -13.24
CA CYS A 168 -31.82 -2.07 -12.86
C CYS A 168 -30.49 -2.09 -12.10
N CYS A 169 -29.83 -0.92 -12.07
CA CYS A 169 -28.76 -0.59 -11.14
C CYS A 169 -29.10 0.80 -10.57
N THR A 170 -29.23 0.92 -9.26
CA THR A 170 -29.64 2.14 -8.58
C THR A 170 -28.69 2.44 -7.45
N VAL A 171 -28.08 3.61 -7.51
CA VAL A 171 -27.15 4.10 -6.49
C VAL A 171 -27.94 4.52 -5.26
N SER A 172 -27.39 4.25 -4.09
CA SER A 172 -27.94 4.71 -2.81
C SER A 172 -27.89 6.24 -2.73
N GLU A 173 -29.01 6.88 -2.39
CA GLU A 173 -29.04 8.32 -2.10
C GLU A 173 -28.32 8.67 -0.80
N GLU A 174 -28.21 7.69 0.11
CA GLU A 174 -27.45 7.79 1.35
C GLU A 174 -25.95 7.64 1.06
N LEU A 175 -25.26 8.78 0.92
CA LEU A 175 -23.81 8.83 0.68
C LEU A 175 -23.00 8.27 1.86
N ILE A 176 -23.41 8.64 3.08
CA ILE A 176 -22.77 8.20 4.33
C ILE A 176 -23.83 7.47 5.15
N PRO A 177 -23.67 6.16 5.35
CA PRO A 177 -24.62 5.39 6.14
C PRO A 177 -24.68 5.86 7.60
N GLU A 178 -25.86 5.88 8.22
CA GLU A 178 -26.02 6.31 9.63
C GLU A 178 -25.10 5.56 10.61
N TRP A 179 -24.78 4.30 10.31
CA TRP A 179 -23.90 3.45 11.12
C TRP A 179 -22.40 3.74 10.95
N ALA A 180 -21.98 4.43 9.89
CA ALA A 180 -20.57 4.49 9.50
C ALA A 180 -19.72 5.34 10.47
N PHE A 181 -20.13 6.56 10.78
CA PHE A 181 -19.38 7.40 11.73
C PHE A 181 -19.32 6.82 13.14
N PRO A 182 -20.43 6.31 13.74
CA PRO A 182 -20.37 5.60 15.01
C PRO A 182 -19.37 4.44 15.01
N GLN A 183 -19.34 3.64 13.94
CA GLN A 183 -18.39 2.53 13.83
C GLN A 183 -16.94 3.03 13.69
N ILE A 184 -16.69 4.09 12.92
CA ILE A 184 -15.34 4.69 12.80
C ILE A 184 -14.85 5.19 14.16
N GLU A 185 -15.72 5.82 14.96
CA GLU A 185 -15.39 6.28 16.31
C GLU A 185 -15.05 5.13 17.25
N GLU A 186 -15.86 4.06 17.24
CA GLU A 186 -15.61 2.84 18.00
C GLU A 186 -14.24 2.23 17.64
N LEU A 187 -13.99 2.02 16.34
CA LEU A 187 -12.75 1.43 15.84
C LEU A 187 -11.55 2.31 16.16
N ALA A 188 -11.62 3.62 15.91
CA ALA A 188 -10.53 4.54 16.24
C ALA A 188 -10.24 4.58 17.74
N SER A 189 -11.28 4.53 18.59
CA SER A 189 -11.10 4.44 20.05
C SER A 189 -10.44 3.14 20.49
N THR A 190 -10.58 2.06 19.72
CA THR A 190 -9.98 0.76 20.02
C THR A 190 -8.53 0.67 19.53
N PHE A 191 -8.29 1.05 18.27
CA PHE A 191 -7.02 0.82 17.58
C PHE A 191 -6.05 2.01 17.66
N ASN A 192 -6.55 3.25 17.75
CA ASN A 192 -5.71 4.47 17.75
C ASN A 192 -5.47 5.05 19.15
N SER A 193 -6.05 4.48 20.22
CA SER A 193 -6.07 5.08 21.57
C SER A 193 -4.79 4.86 22.39
N SER A 194 -3.90 3.96 22.00
CA SER A 194 -2.67 3.66 22.74
C SER A 194 -1.41 4.03 21.96
N ALA A 195 -0.41 4.58 22.67
CA ALA A 195 0.92 4.84 22.15
C ALA A 195 1.70 3.55 21.81
N LEU A 196 1.25 2.42 22.36
CA LEU A 196 1.76 1.08 22.11
C LEU A 196 0.88 0.36 21.08
N SER A 197 0.41 1.12 20.08
CA SER A 197 -0.59 0.65 19.11
C SER A 197 -0.17 -0.70 18.52
N HIS A 198 -1.17 -1.57 18.49
CA HIS A 198 -1.13 -2.82 17.76
C HIS A 198 -0.78 -2.54 16.29
N ARG A 199 -0.45 -3.57 15.51
CA ARG A 199 -0.07 -3.42 14.10
C ARG A 199 -1.09 -2.71 13.20
N VAL A 200 -2.32 -2.48 13.67
CA VAL A 200 -3.42 -1.89 12.89
C VAL A 200 -3.80 -0.52 13.47
N GLU A 201 -3.75 0.50 12.62
CA GLU A 201 -4.26 1.85 12.85
C GLU A 201 -5.48 2.09 11.95
N ILE A 202 -6.48 2.85 12.41
CA ILE A 202 -7.63 3.26 11.60
C ILE A 202 -7.35 4.62 10.96
N GLY A 203 -7.36 4.64 9.62
CA GLY A 203 -7.39 5.84 8.79
C GLY A 203 -8.77 6.06 8.16
N PHE A 204 -8.87 6.96 7.19
CA PHE A 204 -10.11 7.17 6.43
C PHE A 204 -9.83 7.37 4.93
N GLY A 205 -10.63 6.78 4.05
CA GLY A 205 -10.61 7.03 2.61
C GLY A 205 -11.67 8.07 2.25
N PHE A 206 -11.29 9.16 1.57
CA PHE A 206 -12.19 10.24 1.20
C PHE A 206 -12.01 10.64 -0.26
N ASP A 207 -13.05 10.44 -1.09
CA ASP A 207 -13.04 10.82 -2.51
C ASP A 207 -14.21 11.74 -2.90
N TRP A 208 -14.94 12.27 -1.93
CA TRP A 208 -16.13 13.08 -2.15
C TRP A 208 -15.82 14.57 -2.30
N TRP A 209 -14.85 14.89 -3.17
CA TRP A 209 -14.45 16.27 -3.40
C TRP A 209 -15.57 17.10 -4.05
N PHE A 210 -16.66 16.52 -4.56
CA PHE A 210 -17.84 17.27 -5.00
C PHE A 210 -18.61 17.96 -3.86
N LEU A 211 -18.39 17.58 -2.60
CA LEU A 211 -19.02 18.22 -1.45
C LEU A 211 -18.53 19.66 -1.24
N LEU A 212 -19.36 20.46 -0.57
CA LEU A 212 -19.03 21.84 -0.21
C LEU A 212 -17.87 21.88 0.79
N LYS A 213 -17.02 22.92 0.70
CA LYS A 213 -15.86 23.15 1.57
C LYS A 213 -16.15 22.92 3.05
N GLU A 214 -17.21 23.55 3.57
CA GLU A 214 -17.54 23.47 5.00
C GLU A 214 -17.99 22.07 5.44
N VAL A 215 -18.60 21.30 4.54
CA VAL A 215 -18.96 19.89 4.80
C VAL A 215 -17.69 19.05 4.89
N CYS A 216 -16.77 19.18 3.94
CA CYS A 216 -15.48 18.49 3.99
C CYS A 216 -14.71 18.82 5.27
N LEU A 217 -14.58 20.11 5.61
CA LEU A 217 -13.88 20.55 6.82
C LEU A 217 -14.57 20.08 8.10
N GLY A 218 -15.90 20.04 8.13
CA GLY A 218 -16.67 19.46 9.24
C GLY A 218 -16.34 17.98 9.46
N ILE A 219 -16.35 17.18 8.38
CA ILE A 219 -15.97 15.76 8.41
C ILE A 219 -14.54 15.60 8.92
N PHE A 220 -13.57 16.33 8.37
CA PHE A 220 -12.16 16.18 8.74
C PHE A 220 -11.89 16.55 10.20
N ARG A 221 -12.53 17.60 10.72
CA ARG A 221 -12.45 17.95 12.15
C ARG A 221 -13.07 16.86 13.03
N SER A 222 -14.21 16.30 12.63
CA SER A 222 -14.86 15.21 13.36
C SER A 222 -13.96 13.97 13.42
N LEU A 223 -13.48 13.51 12.26
CA LEU A 223 -12.55 12.38 12.16
C LEU A 223 -11.31 12.60 13.03
N ARG A 224 -10.74 13.82 13.00
CA ARG A 224 -9.57 14.13 13.83
C ARG A 224 -9.85 14.03 15.31
N LYS A 225 -11.00 14.55 15.76
CA LYS A 225 -11.45 14.48 17.16
C LYS A 225 -11.60 13.02 17.61
N SER A 226 -12.00 12.14 16.71
CA SER A 226 -12.14 10.69 16.95
C SER A 226 -10.81 9.93 16.92
N GLY A 227 -9.69 10.60 16.64
CA GLY A 227 -8.35 10.00 16.65
C GLY A 227 -7.82 9.59 15.28
N ILE A 228 -8.52 9.89 14.18
CA ILE A 228 -8.02 9.66 12.82
C ILE A 228 -6.99 10.75 12.49
N ARG A 229 -5.79 10.33 12.06
CA ARG A 229 -4.73 11.28 11.64
C ARG A 229 -4.43 11.27 10.15
N LEU A 230 -4.79 10.20 9.45
CA LEU A 230 -4.47 10.00 8.05
C LEU A 230 -5.77 9.86 7.24
N ILE A 231 -5.86 10.63 6.16
CA ILE A 231 -6.86 10.44 5.10
C ILE A 231 -6.13 10.05 3.81
N THR A 232 -6.62 9.05 3.09
CA THR A 232 -6.18 8.74 1.71
C THR A 232 -7.24 9.17 0.72
N SER A 233 -6.82 9.67 -0.44
CA SER A 233 -7.72 10.09 -1.51
C SER A 233 -7.12 9.81 -2.87
N HIS A 234 -7.94 9.28 -3.79
CA HIS A 234 -7.61 9.16 -5.20
C HIS A 234 -7.72 10.53 -5.86
N VAL A 235 -6.63 11.00 -6.46
CA VAL A 235 -6.62 12.28 -7.16
C VAL A 235 -5.86 12.16 -8.46
N GLY A 236 -6.29 12.88 -9.49
CA GLY A 236 -5.61 12.86 -10.77
C GLY A 236 -6.23 13.85 -11.73
N ARG A 237 -5.48 14.17 -12.78
CA ARG A 237 -5.99 14.99 -13.89
C ARG A 237 -6.19 14.10 -15.09
N THR A 238 -7.34 13.43 -15.13
CA THR A 238 -7.68 12.46 -16.18
C THR A 238 -8.90 12.91 -16.97
N GLY A 239 -9.03 12.43 -18.21
CA GLY A 239 -10.23 12.68 -19.03
C GLY A 239 -11.50 12.11 -18.37
N PHE A 240 -11.38 10.96 -17.72
CA PHE A 240 -12.48 10.33 -16.98
C PHE A 240 -13.02 11.22 -15.83
N GLN A 241 -12.14 11.97 -15.17
CA GLN A 241 -12.49 12.91 -14.10
C GLN A 241 -12.66 14.35 -14.61
N GLY A 242 -12.85 14.55 -15.92
CA GLY A 242 -13.14 15.86 -16.50
C GLY A 242 -11.96 16.85 -16.49
N MET A 243 -10.72 16.35 -16.43
CA MET A 243 -9.47 17.14 -16.45
C MET A 243 -9.33 18.17 -15.32
N GLN A 244 -10.12 18.03 -14.24
CA GLN A 244 -10.02 18.88 -13.06
C GLN A 244 -8.87 18.44 -12.16
N THR A 245 -8.42 19.32 -11.28
CA THR A 245 -7.41 19.00 -10.27
C THR A 245 -7.89 19.35 -8.88
N ASP A 246 -7.81 18.38 -7.98
CA ASP A 246 -8.24 18.56 -6.59
C ASP A 246 -7.21 19.31 -5.75
N VAL A 247 -5.93 19.31 -6.14
CA VAL A 247 -4.84 19.94 -5.36
C VAL A 247 -5.08 21.43 -5.11
N SER A 248 -5.46 22.20 -6.13
CA SER A 248 -5.75 23.64 -5.95
C SER A 248 -6.94 23.87 -5.01
N LYS A 249 -7.94 22.99 -5.08
CA LYS A 249 -9.10 23.02 -4.19
C LYS A 249 -8.69 22.70 -2.76
N MET A 250 -7.93 21.63 -2.55
CA MET A 250 -7.40 21.21 -1.26
C MET A 250 -6.48 22.27 -0.64
N GLU A 251 -5.66 22.95 -1.45
CA GLU A 251 -4.87 24.09 -1.01
C GLU A 251 -5.77 25.23 -0.49
N SER A 252 -6.81 25.60 -1.24
CA SER A 252 -7.78 26.62 -0.83
C SER A 252 -8.57 26.25 0.43
N TYR A 253 -8.62 24.96 0.76
CA TYR A 253 -9.25 24.44 1.98
C TYR A 253 -8.30 24.43 3.17
N GLY A 254 -6.98 24.56 2.94
CA GLY A 254 -5.95 24.51 3.98
C GLY A 254 -5.72 23.11 4.55
N VAL A 255 -6.05 22.05 3.79
CA VAL A 255 -5.95 20.67 4.28
C VAL A 255 -4.60 20.01 3.97
N LEU A 256 -3.90 20.49 2.94
CA LEU A 256 -2.58 20.00 2.54
C LEU A 256 -1.52 20.32 3.60
N ARG A 257 -0.80 19.31 4.07
CA ARG A 257 0.25 19.38 5.09
C ARG A 257 1.16 18.16 5.06
N ALA A 258 2.28 18.25 5.79
CA ALA A 258 3.18 17.12 6.01
C ALA A 258 2.58 16.07 6.96
N PRO A 259 2.94 14.78 6.77
CA PRO A 259 2.63 13.73 7.73
C PRO A 259 3.19 14.00 9.12
N TYR A 260 2.52 13.45 10.12
CA TYR A 260 2.95 13.52 11.51
C TYR A 260 2.72 12.19 12.23
N HIS A 261 3.50 11.96 13.28
CA HIS A 261 3.55 10.70 13.99
C HIS A 261 2.22 10.39 14.73
N PRO A 262 1.82 9.12 14.91
CA PRO A 262 0.63 8.74 15.67
C PRO A 262 0.51 9.39 17.07
N LEU A 263 1.65 9.63 17.72
CA LEU A 263 1.71 10.25 19.05
C LEU A 263 1.50 11.78 19.04
N GLU A 264 1.51 12.42 17.88
CA GLU A 264 1.35 13.86 17.75
C GLU A 264 -0.13 14.26 17.78
N LYS A 265 -0.55 14.84 18.92
CA LYS A 265 -1.93 15.28 19.13
C LYS A 265 -2.21 16.74 18.73
N ARG A 266 -1.18 17.52 18.41
CA ARG A 266 -1.29 18.96 18.13
C ARG A 266 -2.08 19.32 16.86
N PRO A 267 -1.92 18.61 15.73
CA PRO A 267 -2.61 19.01 14.50
C PRO A 267 -4.13 18.86 14.63
N GLU A 268 -4.86 19.91 14.24
CA GLU A 268 -6.33 19.99 14.31
C GLU A 268 -7.06 19.30 13.15
N LEU A 269 -6.33 18.92 12.10
CA LEU A 269 -6.86 18.18 10.95
C LEU A 269 -5.92 17.02 10.59
N PRO A 270 -6.46 15.94 10.01
CA PRO A 270 -5.67 14.85 9.45
C PRO A 270 -4.74 15.35 8.34
N PHE A 271 -3.65 14.64 8.08
CA PHE A 271 -2.87 14.81 6.85
C PHE A 271 -3.38 13.87 5.75
N PHE A 272 -3.01 14.16 4.51
CA PHE A 272 -3.46 13.41 3.34
C PHE A 272 -2.31 12.62 2.71
N VAL A 273 -2.62 11.40 2.26
CA VAL A 273 -1.84 10.65 1.26
C VAL A 273 -2.65 10.63 -0.03
N LEU A 274 -2.14 11.30 -1.05
CA LEU A 274 -2.79 11.44 -2.35
C LEU A 274 -2.31 10.34 -3.28
N SER A 275 -3.21 9.42 -3.65
CA SER A 275 -2.90 8.38 -4.62
C SER A 275 -2.89 8.94 -6.02
N HIS A 276 -1.99 8.43 -6.85
CA HIS A 276 -1.81 8.75 -8.27
C HIS A 276 -1.15 10.10 -8.56
N CYS A 277 -1.90 11.20 -8.47
CA CYS A 277 -1.47 12.54 -8.90
C CYS A 277 -1.03 12.65 -10.37
N ASN A 278 -1.37 11.68 -11.23
CA ASN A 278 -1.02 11.72 -12.65
C ASN A 278 -1.65 12.92 -13.36
N GLY A 279 -0.98 13.42 -14.39
CA GLY A 279 -1.46 14.54 -15.22
C GLY A 279 -1.34 15.92 -14.57
N TYR A 280 -0.89 16.02 -13.32
CA TYR A 280 -0.61 17.30 -12.67
C TYR A 280 0.56 18.03 -13.32
N THR A 281 0.41 19.35 -13.41
CA THR A 281 1.45 20.26 -13.91
C THR A 281 2.55 20.48 -12.86
N ASN A 282 3.70 21.01 -13.29
CA ASN A 282 4.77 21.40 -12.37
C ASN A 282 4.30 22.39 -11.29
N ALA A 283 3.37 23.28 -11.61
CA ALA A 283 2.81 24.23 -10.64
C ALA A 283 2.01 23.50 -9.54
N GLU A 284 1.20 22.51 -9.92
CA GLU A 284 0.40 21.71 -9.00
C GLU A 284 1.27 20.78 -8.14
N LEU A 285 2.25 20.12 -8.75
CA LEU A 285 3.23 19.31 -8.01
C LEU A 285 4.06 20.17 -7.04
N SER A 286 4.36 21.42 -7.39
CA SER A 286 5.07 22.35 -6.51
C SER A 286 4.27 22.73 -5.25
N ILE A 287 2.94 22.76 -5.33
CA ILE A 287 2.08 22.97 -4.15
C ILE A 287 2.31 21.82 -3.16
N LEU A 288 2.30 20.56 -3.64
CA LEU A 288 2.50 19.37 -2.81
C LEU A 288 3.90 19.34 -2.17
N CYS A 289 4.95 19.75 -2.91
CA CYS A 289 6.29 19.92 -2.35
C CYS A 289 6.30 20.96 -1.21
N LYS A 290 5.70 22.13 -1.45
CA LYS A 290 5.67 23.25 -0.49
C LYS A 290 4.91 22.91 0.79
N THR A 291 3.81 22.17 0.69
CA THR A 291 3.00 21.75 1.85
C THR A 291 3.55 20.49 2.51
N GLY A 292 4.47 19.78 1.85
CA GLY A 292 5.00 18.50 2.28
C GLY A 292 3.99 17.35 2.21
N THR A 293 2.91 17.51 1.44
CA THR A 293 1.84 16.50 1.35
C THR A 293 2.32 15.23 0.67
N SER A 294 1.87 14.08 1.19
CA SER A 294 2.27 12.78 0.71
C SER A 294 1.60 12.41 -0.61
N ILE A 295 2.36 11.76 -1.47
CA ILE A 295 1.92 11.19 -2.74
C ILE A 295 2.21 9.69 -2.72
N SER A 296 1.28 8.88 -3.22
CA SER A 296 1.49 7.46 -3.48
C SER A 296 1.30 7.18 -4.98
N SER A 297 2.36 6.86 -5.72
CA SER A 297 2.23 6.43 -7.12
C SER A 297 2.08 4.91 -7.22
N THR A 298 1.33 4.44 -8.21
CA THR A 298 0.91 3.05 -8.38
C THR A 298 1.24 2.58 -9.81
N PRO A 299 2.53 2.31 -10.11
CA PRO A 299 3.06 2.37 -11.47
C PRO A 299 2.40 1.45 -12.50
N GLU A 300 2.18 0.19 -12.15
CA GLU A 300 1.53 -0.75 -13.07
C GLU A 300 0.06 -0.40 -13.28
N THR A 301 -0.68 -0.11 -12.20
CA THR A 301 -2.09 0.28 -12.29
C THR A 301 -2.28 1.54 -13.11
N GLU A 302 -1.49 2.58 -12.85
CA GLU A 302 -1.55 3.85 -13.57
C GLU A 302 -1.26 3.69 -15.07
N SER A 303 -0.28 2.84 -15.39
CA SER A 303 0.13 2.60 -16.77
C SER A 303 -0.90 1.75 -17.51
N GLN A 304 -1.38 0.67 -16.89
CA GLN A 304 -2.32 -0.27 -17.52
C GLN A 304 -3.70 0.37 -17.70
N MET A 305 -4.22 1.05 -16.66
CA MET A 305 -5.58 1.56 -16.68
C MET A 305 -5.75 2.86 -17.47
N GLY A 306 -4.67 3.37 -18.08
CA GLY A 306 -4.68 4.60 -18.87
C GLY A 306 -4.78 5.88 -18.03
N ILE A 307 -4.27 5.85 -16.80
CA ILE A 307 -4.27 7.00 -15.88
C ILE A 307 -3.14 7.98 -16.25
N GLY A 308 -1.96 7.45 -16.58
CA GLY A 308 -0.83 8.23 -17.10
C GLY A 308 0.54 7.80 -16.56
N TYR A 309 1.54 8.65 -16.78
CA TYR A 309 2.91 8.41 -16.28
C TYR A 309 2.98 8.60 -14.76
N PRO A 310 3.55 7.64 -14.01
CA PRO A 310 3.70 7.76 -12.57
C PRO A 310 4.59 8.90 -12.14
N VAL A 311 4.15 9.67 -11.13
CA VAL A 311 4.82 10.91 -10.74
C VAL A 311 5.90 10.75 -9.68
N ALA A 312 6.03 9.60 -9.02
CA ALA A 312 6.92 9.43 -7.87
C ALA A 312 8.41 9.77 -8.11
N LEU A 313 8.91 9.63 -9.35
CA LEU A 313 10.26 10.04 -9.76
C LEU A 313 10.28 11.31 -10.62
N HIS A 314 9.17 12.03 -10.68
CA HIS A 314 9.06 13.26 -11.46
C HIS A 314 10.05 14.31 -10.94
N PRO A 315 10.84 14.99 -11.80
CA PRO A 315 11.90 15.90 -11.37
C PRO A 315 11.43 17.02 -10.43
N CYS A 316 10.20 17.50 -10.57
CA CYS A 316 9.61 18.52 -9.70
C CYS A 316 9.50 18.08 -8.23
N LEU A 317 9.38 16.78 -7.97
CA LEU A 317 9.21 16.22 -6.61
C LEU A 317 10.53 15.95 -5.90
N ASN A 318 11.65 15.96 -6.62
CA ASN A 318 13.00 15.70 -6.11
C ASN A 318 13.87 16.98 -6.08
N GLY A 319 13.24 18.16 -6.04
CA GLY A 319 13.92 19.45 -5.96
C GLY A 319 14.48 19.75 -4.55
N ALA A 320 14.82 21.03 -4.30
CA ALA A 320 15.43 21.47 -3.04
C ALA A 320 14.57 21.20 -1.77
N GLN A 321 13.24 21.13 -1.94
CA GLN A 321 12.32 20.63 -0.93
C GLN A 321 11.58 19.41 -1.52
N PRO A 322 12.06 18.18 -1.25
CA PRO A 322 11.47 17.00 -1.84
C PRO A 322 10.09 16.72 -1.24
N ALA A 323 9.15 16.31 -2.09
CA ALA A 323 7.86 15.82 -1.63
C ALA A 323 8.00 14.52 -0.84
N LYS A 324 7.01 14.23 0.01
CA LYS A 324 6.88 12.91 0.63
C LYS A 324 6.24 11.99 -0.40
N VAL A 325 7.01 11.02 -0.87
CA VAL A 325 6.60 10.14 -1.97
C VAL A 325 6.77 8.71 -1.51
N GLY A 326 5.68 7.95 -1.61
CA GLY A 326 5.63 6.51 -1.45
C GLY A 326 5.25 5.82 -2.76
N LEU A 327 5.11 4.51 -2.66
CA LEU A 327 4.78 3.60 -3.74
C LEU A 327 3.64 2.71 -3.27
N GLY A 328 2.64 2.48 -4.13
CA GLY A 328 1.54 1.59 -3.83
C GLY A 328 1.33 0.52 -4.90
N ILE A 329 0.71 -0.58 -4.50
CA ILE A 329 0.27 -1.65 -5.42
C ILE A 329 -1.07 -1.32 -6.06
N ASP A 330 -1.98 -0.71 -5.30
CA ASP A 330 -3.31 -0.28 -5.74
C ASP A 330 -4.27 -1.45 -6.05
N CYS A 331 -4.69 -1.60 -7.30
CA CYS A 331 -5.72 -2.55 -7.70
C CYS A 331 -5.17 -3.98 -7.72
N HIS A 332 -5.27 -4.65 -6.58
CA HIS A 332 -4.79 -6.03 -6.41
C HIS A 332 -5.42 -7.03 -7.38
N SER A 333 -6.55 -6.71 -8.01
CA SER A 333 -7.18 -7.54 -9.03
C SER A 333 -6.50 -7.53 -10.40
N ILE A 334 -5.62 -6.55 -10.66
CA ILE A 334 -4.90 -6.42 -11.94
C ILE A 334 -3.41 -6.73 -11.83
N VAL A 335 -2.80 -6.41 -10.68
CA VAL A 335 -1.35 -6.54 -10.49
C VAL A 335 -1.01 -7.51 -9.35
N PRO A 336 0.17 -8.14 -9.35
CA PRO A 336 0.65 -8.92 -8.21
C PRO A 336 0.94 -8.01 -7.01
N SER A 337 0.74 -8.54 -5.79
CA SER A 337 1.06 -7.80 -4.56
C SER A 337 2.56 -7.85 -4.26
N ASN A 338 3.36 -7.21 -5.10
CA ASN A 338 4.81 -7.16 -4.99
C ASN A 338 5.33 -5.73 -5.18
N LEU A 339 5.70 -5.09 -4.09
CA LEU A 339 6.16 -3.70 -4.11
C LEU A 339 7.51 -3.51 -4.81
N LEU A 340 8.38 -4.53 -4.82
CA LEU A 340 9.64 -4.47 -5.57
C LEU A 340 9.41 -4.50 -7.08
N LEU A 341 8.37 -5.19 -7.54
CA LEU A 341 7.96 -5.13 -8.93
C LEU A 341 7.45 -3.73 -9.28
N GLN A 342 6.62 -3.12 -8.43
CA GLN A 342 6.19 -1.73 -8.61
C GLN A 342 7.38 -0.77 -8.65
N ALA A 343 8.38 -0.96 -7.78
CA ALA A 343 9.58 -0.13 -7.73
C ALA A 343 10.41 -0.26 -9.02
N ARG A 344 10.56 -1.49 -9.54
CA ARG A 344 11.21 -1.77 -10.82
C ARG A 344 10.45 -1.12 -11.97
N THR A 345 9.13 -1.22 -12.00
CA THR A 345 8.27 -0.62 -13.02
C THR A 345 8.38 0.91 -13.01
N LEU A 346 8.28 1.54 -11.84
CA LEU A 346 8.48 2.99 -11.68
C LEU A 346 9.83 3.45 -12.25
N LEU A 347 10.91 2.74 -11.90
CA LEU A 347 12.26 3.08 -12.35
C LEU A 347 12.37 3.02 -13.88
N LEU A 348 11.78 2.00 -14.51
CA LEU A 348 11.82 1.83 -15.96
C LEU A 348 10.98 2.88 -16.68
N LEU A 349 9.76 3.17 -16.19
CA LEU A 349 8.88 4.18 -16.78
C LEU A 349 9.47 5.60 -16.67
N ALA A 350 10.02 5.97 -15.51
CA ALA A 350 10.67 7.25 -15.29
C ALA A 350 11.93 7.46 -16.14
N ARG A 351 12.52 6.37 -16.66
CA ARG A 351 13.61 6.42 -17.64
C ARG A 351 13.09 6.45 -19.06
N LEU A 352 12.05 5.67 -19.37
CA LEU A 352 11.46 5.55 -20.69
C LEU A 352 10.90 6.89 -21.18
N GLU A 353 10.11 7.58 -20.36
CA GLU A 353 9.44 8.83 -20.73
C GLU A 353 10.42 9.88 -21.30
N PRO A 354 11.43 10.38 -20.56
CA PRO A 354 12.37 11.36 -21.11
C PRO A 354 13.25 10.80 -22.24
N ASN A 355 13.63 9.53 -22.18
CA ASN A 355 14.45 8.92 -23.23
C ASN A 355 13.70 8.81 -24.56
N SER A 356 12.39 8.56 -24.54
CA SER A 356 11.55 8.52 -25.73
C SER A 356 11.53 9.86 -26.47
N HIS A 357 11.52 10.98 -25.72
CA HIS A 357 11.63 12.31 -26.30
C HIS A 357 13.02 12.57 -26.90
N ILE A 358 14.09 12.07 -26.26
CA ILE A 358 15.45 12.18 -26.80
C ILE A 358 15.56 11.39 -28.12
N THR A 359 15.11 10.14 -28.13
CA THR A 359 15.22 9.26 -29.32
C THR A 359 14.36 9.72 -30.48
N ALA A 360 13.18 10.31 -30.22
CA ALA A 360 12.34 10.92 -31.25
C ALA A 360 13.05 12.07 -32.01
N THR A 361 14.08 12.69 -31.43
CA THR A 361 14.90 13.73 -32.10
C THR A 361 16.08 13.16 -32.91
N GLY A 362 16.18 11.83 -33.05
CA GLY A 362 17.33 11.17 -33.69
C GLY A 362 18.59 11.12 -32.81
N LYS A 363 18.47 11.42 -31.51
CA LYS A 363 19.57 11.39 -30.53
C LYS A 363 19.51 10.13 -29.67
N PHE A 364 20.60 9.78 -28.99
CA PHE A 364 20.64 8.62 -28.08
C PHE A 364 21.42 8.96 -26.80
N PRO A 365 21.06 8.43 -25.61
CA PRO A 365 21.82 8.67 -24.38
C PRO A 365 23.26 8.13 -24.49
N THR A 366 24.25 8.95 -24.10
CA THR A 366 25.68 8.59 -24.13
C THR A 366 26.25 8.17 -22.77
N TRP A 367 25.44 8.28 -21.70
CA TRP A 367 25.85 8.02 -20.33
C TRP A 367 24.67 7.50 -19.48
N ASN A 368 24.86 7.43 -18.16
CA ASN A 368 23.88 7.00 -17.16
C ASN A 368 22.50 7.62 -17.39
N VAL A 369 21.49 6.76 -17.28
CA VAL A 369 20.08 7.13 -17.26
C VAL A 369 19.70 7.75 -15.90
N ARG A 370 18.61 8.51 -15.87
CA ARG A 370 18.09 9.12 -14.63
C ARG A 370 17.61 8.07 -13.61
N ASN A 371 17.68 8.45 -12.34
CA ASN A 371 17.25 7.69 -11.17
C ASN A 371 17.99 6.34 -11.01
N THR A 372 18.01 5.81 -9.80
CA THR A 372 18.81 4.65 -9.38
C THR A 372 17.94 3.60 -8.71
N SER A 373 18.51 2.41 -8.50
CA SER A 373 17.87 1.39 -7.66
C SER A 373 17.70 1.88 -6.22
N GLU A 374 18.63 2.69 -5.71
CA GLU A 374 18.54 3.31 -4.39
C GLU A 374 17.36 4.26 -4.27
N ASP A 375 17.08 5.08 -5.29
CA ASP A 375 15.94 6.00 -5.27
C ASP A 375 14.62 5.26 -5.04
N VAL A 376 14.38 4.19 -5.78
CA VAL A 376 13.13 3.41 -5.66
C VAL A 376 13.12 2.47 -4.45
N PHE A 377 14.29 1.99 -3.99
CA PHE A 377 14.40 1.28 -2.72
C PHE A 377 14.02 2.18 -1.54
N ASN A 378 14.49 3.43 -1.54
CA ASN A 378 14.14 4.42 -0.53
C ASN A 378 12.66 4.80 -0.59
N ILE A 379 12.05 4.91 -1.78
CA ILE A 379 10.60 5.08 -1.95
C ILE A 379 9.84 3.90 -1.33
N ALA A 380 10.27 2.67 -1.58
CA ALA A 380 9.64 1.45 -1.07
C ALA A 380 9.87 1.19 0.44
N THR A 381 10.77 1.95 1.09
CA THR A 381 11.13 1.80 2.51
C THR A 381 11.01 3.12 3.27
N ILE A 382 12.11 3.80 3.56
CA ILE A 382 12.14 4.95 4.49
C ILE A 382 11.27 6.14 4.02
N ARG A 383 11.20 6.43 2.71
CA ARG A 383 10.32 7.50 2.20
C ARG A 383 8.85 7.08 2.21
N GLY A 384 8.54 5.80 2.03
CA GLY A 384 7.21 5.24 2.28
C GLY A 384 6.79 5.44 3.75
N ALA A 385 7.68 5.11 4.69
CA ALA A 385 7.44 5.34 6.13
C ALA A 385 7.16 6.82 6.43
N ARG A 386 7.97 7.73 5.88
CA ARG A 386 7.76 9.18 6.03
C ARG A 386 6.44 9.65 5.43
N SER A 387 6.01 9.06 4.32
CA SER A 387 4.73 9.39 3.68
C SER A 387 3.53 9.03 4.56
N LEU A 388 3.70 8.06 5.46
CA LEU A 388 2.71 7.66 6.47
C LEU A 388 2.96 8.28 7.86
N GLY A 389 4.01 9.08 8.04
CA GLY A 389 4.42 9.62 9.35
C GLY A 389 4.92 8.56 10.34
N LEU A 390 5.45 7.44 9.84
CA LEU A 390 5.92 6.29 10.63
C LEU A 390 7.45 6.11 10.56
N ASP A 391 8.18 7.09 10.04
CA ASP A 391 9.64 7.01 9.84
C ASP A 391 10.45 6.95 11.14
N LYS A 392 9.86 7.35 12.26
CA LYS A 392 10.44 7.15 13.60
C LYS A 392 10.33 5.70 14.09
N ASP A 393 9.39 4.93 13.53
CA ASP A 393 9.08 3.58 13.97
C ASP A 393 9.57 2.50 13.00
N ILE A 394 9.55 2.74 11.68
CA ILE A 394 9.84 1.74 10.65
C ILE A 394 10.59 2.35 9.45
N GLY A 395 10.89 1.51 8.44
CA GLY A 395 11.45 1.94 7.16
C GLY A 395 12.98 1.92 7.07
N SER A 396 13.69 1.65 8.17
CA SER A 396 15.14 1.42 8.20
C SER A 396 15.52 0.41 9.31
N ILE A 397 16.68 -0.25 9.15
CA ILE A 397 17.29 -1.06 10.22
C ILE A 397 18.06 -0.11 11.14
N GLU A 398 17.45 0.30 12.26
CA GLU A 398 18.02 1.27 13.18
C GLU A 398 17.61 0.94 14.63
N ILE A 399 18.51 1.18 15.59
CA ILE A 399 18.22 0.96 17.01
C ILE A 399 17.04 1.85 17.45
N GLY A 400 16.07 1.25 18.15
CA GLY A 400 14.86 1.92 18.63
C GLY A 400 13.66 1.78 17.70
N LYS A 401 13.85 1.38 16.44
CA LYS A 401 12.77 1.12 15.49
C LYS A 401 12.17 -0.28 15.66
N LYS A 402 10.95 -0.46 15.18
CA LYS A 402 10.25 -1.74 15.14
C LYS A 402 10.90 -2.69 14.13
N ALA A 403 10.84 -3.98 14.43
CA ALA A 403 11.42 -5.03 13.59
C ALA A 403 10.47 -5.48 12.47
N ASP A 404 10.33 -4.61 11.48
CA ASP A 404 9.72 -4.93 10.19
C ASP A 404 10.85 -5.24 9.20
N ILE A 405 11.12 -6.53 8.98
CA ILE A 405 12.36 -7.02 8.35
C ILE A 405 12.06 -8.04 7.25
N VAL A 406 12.83 -7.98 6.17
CA VAL A 406 12.79 -8.93 5.05
C VAL A 406 14.20 -9.48 4.85
N ILE A 407 14.33 -10.81 4.77
CA ILE A 407 15.61 -11.50 4.59
C ILE A 407 15.62 -12.21 3.23
N PHE A 408 16.60 -11.87 2.40
CA PHE A 408 16.82 -12.49 1.08
C PHE A 408 17.89 -13.57 1.16
N ASP A 409 17.60 -14.78 0.68
CA ASP A 409 18.59 -15.85 0.56
C ASP A 409 19.34 -15.72 -0.78
N THR A 410 20.40 -14.91 -0.76
CA THR A 410 21.19 -14.64 -1.98
C THR A 410 22.06 -15.82 -2.39
N ALA A 411 22.39 -16.73 -1.47
CA ALA A 411 23.21 -17.90 -1.76
C ALA A 411 22.48 -18.94 -2.64
N LYS A 412 21.15 -19.01 -2.53
CA LYS A 412 20.33 -19.92 -3.36
C LYS A 412 19.71 -19.23 -4.58
N SER A 413 19.82 -17.91 -4.68
CA SER A 413 19.19 -17.15 -5.76
C SER A 413 19.90 -17.36 -7.09
N VAL A 414 19.15 -17.80 -8.11
CA VAL A 414 19.66 -17.93 -9.47
C VAL A 414 19.81 -16.56 -10.13
N SER A 415 18.86 -15.65 -9.88
CA SER A 415 18.80 -14.35 -10.54
C SER A 415 19.71 -13.30 -9.88
N MET A 416 19.90 -13.37 -8.56
CA MET A 416 20.72 -12.39 -7.83
C MET A 416 22.22 -12.74 -7.80
N LEU A 417 22.61 -13.96 -8.19
CA LEU A 417 23.95 -14.55 -7.96
C LEU A 417 25.13 -13.60 -8.21
N SER A 418 25.18 -12.98 -9.39
CA SER A 418 26.28 -12.04 -9.71
C SER A 418 25.97 -10.61 -9.33
N ALA A 419 24.69 -10.24 -9.27
CA ALA A 419 24.29 -8.87 -8.96
C ALA A 419 24.64 -8.49 -7.52
N VAL A 420 24.48 -9.41 -6.58
CA VAL A 420 24.73 -9.18 -5.14
C VAL A 420 26.20 -8.86 -4.85
N GLU A 421 27.13 -9.43 -5.62
CA GLU A 421 28.58 -9.19 -5.47
C GLU A 421 28.99 -7.77 -5.87
N TYR A 422 28.20 -7.09 -6.71
CA TYR A 422 28.47 -5.72 -7.15
C TYR A 422 27.65 -4.70 -6.36
N ASP A 423 26.34 -4.92 -6.23
CA ASP A 423 25.42 -3.95 -5.63
C ASP A 423 24.15 -4.65 -5.11
N HIS A 424 23.99 -4.64 -3.79
CA HIS A 424 22.87 -5.27 -3.07
C HIS A 424 21.51 -4.68 -3.44
N LEU A 425 21.45 -3.36 -3.68
CA LEU A 425 20.19 -2.70 -4.04
C LEU A 425 19.82 -2.99 -5.48
N VAL A 426 20.79 -3.02 -6.38
CA VAL A 426 20.58 -3.48 -7.75
C VAL A 426 20.11 -4.93 -7.75
N ALA A 427 20.73 -5.81 -6.96
CA ALA A 427 20.30 -7.20 -6.82
C ALA A 427 18.85 -7.29 -6.37
N ILE A 428 18.46 -6.58 -5.30
CA ILE A 428 17.08 -6.57 -4.79
C ILE A 428 16.10 -6.00 -5.83
N ILE A 429 16.31 -4.76 -6.29
CA ILE A 429 15.33 -4.05 -7.12
C ILE A 429 15.21 -4.68 -8.51
N ARG A 430 16.32 -5.12 -9.10
CA ARG A 430 16.36 -5.51 -10.52
C ARG A 430 16.37 -7.02 -10.76
N PHE A 431 16.84 -7.81 -9.80
CA PHE A 431 17.07 -9.23 -10.00
C PHE A 431 16.37 -10.14 -9.00
N SER A 432 15.88 -9.63 -7.86
CA SER A 432 15.12 -10.47 -6.94
C SER A 432 13.69 -10.70 -7.42
N GLU A 433 13.14 -11.82 -6.97
CA GLU A 433 11.74 -12.20 -7.05
C GLU A 433 11.20 -12.52 -5.65
N ALA A 434 9.89 -12.62 -5.48
CA ALA A 434 9.30 -12.99 -4.19
C ALA A 434 9.80 -14.35 -3.66
N ALA A 435 10.28 -15.23 -4.55
CA ALA A 435 10.86 -16.52 -4.19
C ALA A 435 12.23 -16.41 -3.48
N ASP A 436 12.97 -15.32 -3.70
CA ASP A 436 14.28 -15.08 -3.05
C ASP A 436 14.13 -14.61 -1.60
N ILE A 437 12.94 -14.15 -1.21
CA ILE A 437 12.64 -13.77 0.16
C ILE A 437 12.46 -15.03 1.00
N GLU A 438 13.39 -15.29 1.89
CA GLU A 438 13.36 -16.45 2.79
C GLU A 438 12.48 -16.19 4.02
N THR A 439 12.67 -15.02 4.65
CA THR A 439 12.05 -14.70 5.94
C THR A 439 11.44 -13.31 5.92
N VAL A 440 10.24 -13.16 6.49
CA VAL A 440 9.56 -11.87 6.67
C VAL A 440 9.09 -11.77 8.11
N ILE A 441 9.44 -10.68 8.79
CA ILE A 441 9.13 -10.39 10.18
C ILE A 441 8.38 -9.07 10.24
N VAL A 442 7.26 -9.04 10.96
CA VAL A 442 6.54 -7.81 11.30
C VAL A 442 6.41 -7.74 12.81
N ASP A 443 6.98 -6.71 13.44
CA ASP A 443 7.23 -6.66 14.89
C ASP A 443 8.07 -7.87 15.39
N VAL A 444 7.43 -8.91 15.93
CA VAL A 444 8.08 -10.20 16.32
C VAL A 444 7.44 -11.39 15.62
N ILE A 445 6.48 -11.14 14.74
CA ILE A 445 5.74 -12.20 14.06
C ILE A 445 6.47 -12.54 12.76
N ILE A 446 7.07 -13.72 12.73
CA ILE A 446 7.58 -14.31 11.50
C ILE A 446 6.36 -14.72 10.66
N ARG A 447 6.23 -14.18 9.43
CA ARG A 447 5.14 -14.52 8.51
C ARG A 447 5.56 -15.32 7.30
N LYS A 448 6.86 -15.32 7.01
CA LYS A 448 7.49 -16.21 6.05
C LYS A 448 8.75 -16.77 6.68
N GLN A 449 9.02 -18.05 6.51
CA GLN A 449 10.25 -18.70 6.98
C GLN A 449 10.64 -19.81 6.01
N GLY A 450 11.93 -19.91 5.68
CA GLY A 450 12.43 -20.90 4.72
C GLY A 450 11.76 -20.78 3.34
N GLY A 451 11.37 -19.56 2.95
CA GLY A 451 10.72 -19.27 1.67
C GLY A 451 9.23 -19.61 1.61
N LYS A 452 8.60 -20.00 2.73
CA LYS A 452 7.17 -20.36 2.80
C LYS A 452 6.43 -19.51 3.81
N LEU A 453 5.17 -19.18 3.51
CA LEU A 453 4.25 -18.60 4.48
C LEU A 453 4.08 -19.54 5.67
N VAL A 454 4.06 -18.98 6.87
CA VAL A 454 3.69 -19.71 8.08
C VAL A 454 2.18 -19.72 8.25
N ASP A 455 1.67 -20.68 9.00
CA ASP A 455 0.25 -20.80 9.28
C ASP A 455 -0.27 -19.60 10.10
N VAL A 456 -1.55 -19.26 9.93
CA VAL A 456 -2.17 -18.09 10.55
C VAL A 456 -3.41 -18.46 11.34
N GLU A 457 -3.69 -17.71 12.40
CA GLU A 457 -4.99 -17.80 13.08
C GLU A 457 -6.09 -17.34 12.12
N THR A 458 -7.29 -17.90 12.26
CA THR A 458 -8.45 -17.46 11.48
C THR A 458 -9.70 -17.36 12.34
N ARG A 459 -10.73 -16.66 11.86
CA ARG A 459 -12.02 -16.63 12.56
C ARG A 459 -12.53 -18.04 12.85
N ASN A 460 -12.96 -18.26 14.09
CA ASN A 460 -13.46 -19.54 14.60
C ASN A 460 -12.40 -20.66 14.65
N SER A 461 -11.11 -20.35 14.48
CA SER A 461 -10.08 -21.29 14.93
C SER A 461 -10.07 -21.26 16.46
N ASP A 462 -10.15 -22.43 17.07
CA ASP A 462 -10.12 -22.66 18.52
C ASP A 462 -8.71 -22.45 19.11
N GLY A 463 -8.01 -21.42 18.62
CA GLY A 463 -6.58 -21.22 18.81
C GLY A 463 -5.71 -22.06 17.87
N SER A 464 -6.31 -22.82 16.95
CA SER A 464 -5.58 -23.55 15.91
C SER A 464 -5.07 -22.61 14.81
N PHE A 465 -3.92 -22.94 14.25
CA PHE A 465 -3.36 -22.26 13.09
C PHE A 465 -3.85 -22.92 11.81
N THR A 466 -4.18 -22.10 10.81
CA THR A 466 -4.70 -22.50 9.50
C THR A 466 -3.59 -22.39 8.46
N PRO A 467 -3.25 -23.50 7.77
CA PRO A 467 -2.24 -23.45 6.72
C PRO A 467 -2.73 -22.72 5.48
N TRP A 468 -1.81 -22.15 4.71
CA TRP A 468 -2.13 -21.42 3.48
C TRP A 468 -3.03 -22.21 2.52
N GLN A 469 -2.85 -23.53 2.40
CA GLN A 469 -3.66 -24.37 1.52
C GLN A 469 -5.15 -24.34 1.88
N ASP A 470 -5.48 -24.23 3.16
CA ASP A 470 -6.86 -24.15 3.65
C ASP A 470 -7.44 -22.76 3.42
N VAL A 471 -6.66 -21.70 3.68
CA VAL A 471 -7.02 -20.32 3.32
C VAL A 471 -7.32 -20.23 1.83
N ALA A 472 -6.43 -20.73 0.97
CA ALA A 472 -6.59 -20.74 -0.48
C ALA A 472 -7.85 -21.50 -0.93
N ARG A 473 -8.21 -22.60 -0.25
CA ARG A 473 -9.46 -23.33 -0.53
C ARG A 473 -10.69 -22.46 -0.24
N ARG A 474 -10.69 -21.74 0.88
CA ARG A 474 -11.79 -20.83 1.26
C ARG A 474 -11.93 -19.66 0.29
N VAL A 475 -10.80 -19.09 -0.14
CA VAL A 475 -10.76 -18.01 -1.14
C VAL A 475 -11.37 -18.47 -2.47
N LYS A 476 -11.03 -19.68 -2.95
CA LYS A 476 -11.61 -20.25 -4.18
C LYS A 476 -13.11 -20.49 -4.08
N GLN A 477 -13.58 -21.05 -2.96
CA GLN A 477 -15.01 -21.23 -2.71
C GLN A 477 -15.76 -19.89 -2.68
N SER A 478 -15.18 -18.88 -2.03
CA SER A 478 -15.70 -17.52 -2.00
C SER A 478 -15.76 -16.92 -3.42
N GLN A 479 -14.69 -17.08 -4.21
CA GLN A 479 -14.62 -16.61 -5.60
C GLN A 479 -15.75 -17.19 -6.47
N GLU A 480 -16.00 -18.50 -6.39
CA GLU A 480 -17.11 -19.13 -7.11
C GLU A 480 -18.47 -18.54 -6.70
N GLY A 481 -18.69 -18.35 -5.40
CA GLY A 481 -19.92 -17.75 -4.86
C GLY A 481 -20.13 -16.31 -5.31
N ILE A 482 -19.07 -15.49 -5.25
CA ILE A 482 -19.07 -14.11 -5.76
C ILE A 482 -19.40 -14.10 -7.25
N GLN A 483 -18.74 -14.94 -8.05
CA GLN A 483 -18.99 -15.01 -9.49
C GLN A 483 -20.45 -15.38 -9.80
N GLY A 484 -21.02 -16.33 -9.05
CA GLY A 484 -22.43 -16.69 -9.17
C GLY A 484 -23.40 -15.54 -8.86
N ARG A 485 -23.02 -14.59 -8.00
CA ARG A 485 -23.80 -13.36 -7.74
C ARG A 485 -23.57 -12.31 -8.81
N ILE A 486 -22.33 -12.10 -9.25
CA ILE A 486 -21.99 -11.16 -10.33
C ILE A 486 -22.69 -11.53 -11.64
N ASN A 487 -22.79 -12.82 -11.97
CA ASN A 487 -23.48 -13.30 -13.18
C ASN A 487 -24.99 -12.95 -13.20
N LYS A 488 -25.56 -12.57 -12.05
CA LYS A 488 -26.97 -12.14 -11.94
C LYS A 488 -27.13 -10.63 -12.10
N LEU A 489 -26.05 -9.87 -12.25
CA LEU A 489 -26.06 -8.42 -12.42
C LEU A 489 -26.07 -8.04 -13.91
N ASN A 490 -26.73 -6.94 -14.25
CA ASN A 490 -26.64 -6.34 -15.57
C ASN A 490 -25.51 -5.32 -15.60
N ILE A 491 -24.37 -5.68 -16.21
CA ILE A 491 -23.18 -4.82 -16.28
C ILE A 491 -23.43 -3.53 -17.09
N LYS A 492 -24.27 -3.59 -18.13
CA LYS A 492 -24.64 -2.40 -18.89
C LYS A 492 -25.37 -1.38 -18.01
N LYS A 493 -26.31 -1.84 -17.18
CA LYS A 493 -26.99 -1.00 -16.19
C LYS A 493 -26.03 -0.43 -15.16
N GLY A 494 -25.03 -1.20 -14.74
CA GLY A 494 -23.94 -0.71 -13.88
C GLY A 494 -23.15 0.43 -14.53
N LYS A 495 -22.80 0.29 -15.81
CA LYS A 495 -22.11 1.33 -16.57
C LYS A 495 -22.94 2.62 -16.72
N GLU A 496 -24.22 2.48 -17.03
CA GLU A 496 -25.17 3.61 -17.08
C GLU A 496 -25.20 4.36 -15.73
N ALA A 497 -25.32 3.63 -14.60
CA ALA A 497 -25.31 4.22 -13.27
C ALA A 497 -23.97 4.90 -12.90
N LEU A 498 -22.84 4.31 -13.30
CA LEU A 498 -21.51 4.89 -13.10
C LEU A 498 -21.41 6.26 -13.79
N PHE A 499 -21.80 6.34 -15.06
CA PHE A 499 -21.70 7.57 -15.85
C PHE A 499 -22.61 8.68 -15.32
N GLU A 500 -23.81 8.33 -14.87
CA GLU A 500 -24.70 9.27 -14.20
C GLU A 500 -24.08 9.80 -12.90
N THR A 501 -23.48 8.92 -12.09
CA THR A 501 -22.86 9.27 -10.79
C THR A 501 -21.68 10.22 -10.96
N PHE A 502 -20.77 9.91 -11.88
CA PHE A 502 -19.56 10.70 -12.11
C PHE A 502 -19.76 11.86 -13.11
N ARG A 503 -20.97 11.99 -13.68
CA ARG A 503 -21.27 12.96 -14.75
C ARG A 503 -20.25 12.90 -15.89
N THR A 504 -19.85 11.69 -16.26
CA THR A 504 -18.82 11.46 -17.27
C THR A 504 -19.34 11.86 -18.64
N ASP A 505 -18.58 12.70 -19.36
CA ASP A 505 -18.86 12.99 -20.77
C ASP A 505 -18.39 11.82 -21.64
N GLU A 506 -19.33 10.97 -22.07
CA GLU A 506 -19.04 9.80 -22.89
C GLU A 506 -18.30 10.12 -24.20
N ALA A 507 -18.44 11.35 -24.73
CA ALA A 507 -17.72 11.76 -25.95
C ALA A 507 -16.20 11.86 -25.74
N THR A 508 -15.73 11.95 -24.50
CA THR A 508 -14.31 11.97 -24.15
C THR A 508 -13.69 10.58 -24.05
N LEU A 509 -14.52 9.52 -24.05
CA LEU A 509 -14.07 8.14 -23.94
C LEU A 509 -13.88 7.54 -25.34
N VAL A 510 -12.63 7.20 -25.68
CA VAL A 510 -12.25 6.60 -26.96
C VAL A 510 -11.71 5.18 -26.74
N ASP A 511 -11.81 4.35 -27.78
CA ASP A 511 -11.23 3.00 -27.77
C ASP A 511 -9.71 3.09 -27.89
N ALA A 512 -8.99 2.42 -26.99
CA ALA A 512 -7.54 2.44 -26.92
C ALA A 512 -6.85 1.58 -28.01
N THR A 513 -7.62 0.84 -28.82
CA THR A 513 -7.11 -0.03 -29.90
C THR A 513 -6.97 0.69 -31.24
N ILE A 514 -7.33 1.98 -31.32
CA ILE A 514 -7.38 2.78 -32.56
C ILE A 514 -6.08 3.55 -32.81
#